data_AF-A0A9W6WRU6-F1
#
_entry.id   AF-A0A9W6WRU6-F1
#
_cell.length_a   1.000
_cell.length_b   1.000
_cell.length_c   1.000
_cell.angle_alpha   90.00
_cell.angle_beta   90.00
_cell.angle_gamma   90.00
#
_symmetry.space_group_name_H-M   'P 1'
#
loop_
_entity.id
_entity.type
_entity.pdbx_description
1 polymer ?
#
loop_
_entity_poly.entity_id
_entity_poly.type
_entity_poly.pdbx_seq_one_letter_code
_entity_poly.pdbx_strand_id
1 'polypeptide(L)'
;MESNLLKFNAKSHLLNAGICALATKDMVLVQMKWEEFQDIDYTFADSREGKFLQAMNQSYEAFNADAFADAVFQFDTISKIEPWKITLLLRIKEGIIGEVDVAQDLT
;
A
#
# COMPACT_ATOMS: atom_id res chain seq x y z
N MET A 1 -22.85 -3.51 -23.52
CA MET A 1 -22.83 -3.14 -22.08
C MET A 1 -21.38 -3.22 -21.62
N GLU A 2 -20.59 -2.18 -21.91
CA GLU A 2 -19.14 -2.16 -21.62
C GLU A 2 -18.77 -0.79 -21.07
N SER A 3 -19.34 -0.42 -19.92
CA SER A 3 -19.09 0.92 -19.37
C SER A 3 -19.32 0.94 -17.87
N ASN A 4 -18.32 1.50 -17.18
CA ASN A 4 -18.26 1.87 -15.76
C ASN A 4 -17.67 0.84 -14.78
N LEU A 5 -17.89 -0.48 -14.94
CA LEU A 5 -17.25 -1.47 -14.05
C LEU A 5 -15.73 -1.62 -14.27
N LEU A 6 -15.23 -1.40 -15.49
CA LEU A 6 -13.79 -1.51 -15.80
C LEU A 6 -12.98 -0.27 -15.37
N LYS A 7 -13.61 0.92 -15.34
CA LYS A 7 -12.94 2.19 -15.02
C LYS A 7 -12.91 2.52 -13.52
N PHE A 8 -13.96 2.14 -12.76
CA PHE A 8 -13.94 2.26 -11.30
C PHE A 8 -12.96 1.27 -10.64
N ASN A 9 -12.60 0.20 -11.34
CA ASN A 9 -11.78 -0.86 -10.79
C ASN A 9 -10.29 -0.70 -11.09
N ALA A 10 -9.86 0.12 -12.07
CA ALA A 10 -8.45 0.23 -12.42
C ALA A 10 -7.61 0.69 -11.21
N LYS A 11 -7.95 1.81 -10.57
CA LYS A 11 -7.22 2.33 -9.39
C LYS A 11 -7.29 1.38 -8.18
N SER A 12 -8.44 0.74 -7.96
CA SER A 12 -8.57 -0.28 -6.92
C SER A 12 -7.73 -1.53 -7.22
N HIS A 13 -7.61 -1.94 -8.48
CA HIS A 13 -6.75 -3.05 -8.91
C HIS A 13 -5.27 -2.70 -8.78
N LEU A 14 -4.87 -1.48 -9.15
CA LEU A 14 -3.51 -0.98 -8.95
C LEU A 14 -3.17 -0.93 -7.45
N LEU A 15 -4.10 -0.46 -6.60
CA LEU A 15 -3.92 -0.51 -5.16
C LEU A 15 -3.77 -1.94 -4.64
N ASN A 16 -4.63 -2.87 -5.08
CA ASN A 16 -4.54 -4.26 -4.68
C ASN A 16 -3.19 -4.88 -5.08
N ALA A 17 -2.73 -4.60 -6.30
CA ALA A 17 -1.42 -5.04 -6.78
C ALA A 17 -0.28 -4.43 -5.95
N GLY A 18 -0.38 -3.15 -5.58
CA GLY A 18 0.58 -2.47 -4.70
C GLY A 18 0.63 -3.07 -3.30
N ILE A 19 -0.52 -3.38 -2.69
CA ILE A 19 -0.60 -4.06 -1.38
C ILE A 19 0.03 -5.45 -1.46
N CYS A 20 -0.24 -6.20 -2.54
CA CYS A 20 0.41 -7.50 -2.77
C CYS A 20 1.93 -7.38 -2.91
N ALA A 21 2.41 -6.36 -3.64
CA ALA A 21 3.85 -6.11 -3.78
C ALA A 21 4.48 -5.79 -2.42
N LEU A 22 3.88 -4.89 -1.62
CA LEU A 22 4.34 -4.59 -0.26
C LEU A 22 4.37 -5.82 0.65
N ALA A 23 3.38 -6.71 0.52
CA ALA A 23 3.34 -7.96 1.30
C ALA A 23 4.49 -8.93 0.99
N THR A 24 5.17 -8.78 -0.16
CA THR A 24 6.37 -9.58 -0.50
C THR A 24 7.64 -9.09 0.20
N LYS A 25 7.61 -7.89 0.80
CA LYS A 25 8.77 -7.20 1.40
C LYS A 25 9.89 -6.86 0.39
N ASP A 26 9.59 -6.89 -0.91
CA ASP A 26 10.52 -6.49 -1.95
C ASP A 26 10.25 -5.05 -2.37
N MET A 27 11.06 -4.13 -1.85
CA MET A 27 10.93 -2.70 -2.15
C MET A 27 11.26 -2.38 -3.62
N VAL A 28 12.11 -3.17 -4.28
CA VAL A 28 12.40 -2.99 -5.71
C VAL A 28 11.17 -3.32 -6.53
N LEU A 29 10.46 -4.40 -6.17
CA LEU A 29 9.20 -4.77 -6.81
C LEU A 29 8.13 -3.68 -6.62
N VAL A 30 8.04 -3.08 -5.43
CA VAL A 30 7.08 -1.99 -5.16
C VAL A 30 7.37 -0.77 -6.01
N GLN A 31 8.63 -0.34 -6.13
CA GLN A 31 9.01 0.80 -6.96
C GLN A 31 8.78 0.53 -8.45
N MET A 32 9.13 -0.66 -8.95
CA MET A 32 8.86 -1.05 -10.34
C MET A 32 7.35 -1.04 -10.64
N LYS A 33 6.54 -1.56 -9.71
CA LYS A 33 5.08 -1.52 -9.84
C LYS A 33 4.53 -0.11 -9.78
N TRP A 34 5.11 0.77 -8.97
CA TRP A 34 4.71 2.17 -8.90
C TRP A 34 4.91 2.90 -10.24
N GLU A 35 6.03 2.68 -10.92
CA GLU A 35 6.26 3.19 -12.28
C GLU A 35 5.24 2.63 -13.28
N GLU A 36 5.03 1.30 -13.27
CA GLU A 36 4.03 0.62 -14.12
C GLU A 36 2.61 1.18 -13.90
N PHE A 37 2.25 1.52 -12.66
CA PHE A 37 0.94 2.09 -12.34
C PHE A 37 0.74 3.49 -12.91
N GLN A 38 1.80 4.32 -12.95
CA GLN A 38 1.75 5.65 -13.56
C GLN A 38 1.67 5.58 -15.09
N ASP A 39 2.32 4.58 -15.70
CA ASP A 39 2.18 4.31 -17.14
C ASP A 39 0.77 3.85 -17.50
N ILE A 40 0.14 3.04 -16.65
CA ILE A 40 -1.25 2.59 -16.83
C ILE A 40 -2.25 3.75 -16.62
N ASP A 41 -2.07 4.55 -15.57
CA ASP A 41 -2.91 5.70 -15.25
C ASP A 41 -2.07 6.83 -14.61
N TYR A 42 -1.76 7.86 -15.40
CA TYR A 42 -1.01 9.03 -14.95
C TYR A 42 -1.68 9.81 -13.80
N THR A 43 -2.97 9.60 -13.57
CA THR A 43 -3.71 10.22 -12.45
C THR A 43 -3.71 9.37 -11.18
N PHE A 44 -3.08 8.17 -11.22
CA PHE A 44 -3.04 7.27 -10.08
C PHE A 44 -2.29 7.89 -8.90
N ALA A 45 -1.14 8.53 -9.14
CA ALA A 45 -0.35 9.15 -8.07
C ALA A 45 -1.15 10.20 -7.26
N ASP A 46 -1.98 11.01 -7.93
CA ASP A 46 -2.82 12.02 -7.29
C ASP A 46 -4.12 11.48 -6.69
N SER A 47 -4.49 10.25 -7.04
CA SER A 47 -5.68 9.58 -6.53
C SER A 47 -5.53 9.22 -5.05
N ARG A 48 -6.65 8.89 -4.40
CA ARG A 48 -6.65 8.47 -3.00
C ARG A 48 -5.89 7.16 -2.83
N GLU A 49 -6.09 6.25 -3.78
CA GLU A 49 -5.45 4.94 -3.84
C GLU A 49 -3.93 5.06 -3.99
N GLY A 50 -3.45 5.93 -4.89
CA GLY A 50 -2.03 6.17 -5.07
C GLY A 50 -1.39 6.86 -3.86
N LYS A 51 -2.03 7.89 -3.30
CA LYS A 51 -1.56 8.56 -2.07
C LYS A 51 -1.49 7.60 -0.88
N PHE A 52 -2.48 6.72 -0.74
CA PHE A 52 -2.47 5.69 0.30
C PHE A 52 -1.33 4.69 0.11
N LEU A 53 -1.12 4.20 -1.11
CA LEU A 53 0.00 3.30 -1.43
C LEU A 53 1.36 3.95 -1.15
N GLN A 54 1.53 5.22 -1.53
CA GLN A 54 2.75 5.97 -1.28
C GLN A 54 2.99 6.20 0.22
N ALA A 55 1.96 6.54 0.99
CA ALA A 55 2.06 6.71 2.45
C ALA A 55 2.46 5.39 3.14
N MET A 56 1.90 4.25 2.70
CA MET A 56 2.30 2.93 3.18
C MET A 56 3.76 2.63 2.86
N ASN A 57 4.20 2.91 1.62
CA ASN A 57 5.58 2.68 1.18
C ASN A 57 6.58 3.52 2.01
N GLN A 58 6.30 4.81 2.21
CA GLN A 58 7.13 5.69 3.04
C GLN A 58 7.19 5.24 4.50
N SER A 59 6.06 4.78 5.05
CA SER A 59 6.01 4.27 6.42
C SER A 59 6.80 2.99 6.59
N TYR A 60 6.82 2.13 5.55
CA TYR A 60 7.64 0.93 5.51
C TYR A 60 9.14 1.29 5.46
N GLU A 61 9.55 2.19 4.56
CA GLU A 61 10.95 2.65 4.45
C GLU A 61 11.46 3.35 5.73
N ALA A 62 10.58 4.04 6.44
CA ALA A 62 10.90 4.72 7.70
C ALA A 62 10.81 3.80 8.94
N PHE A 63 10.48 2.51 8.75
CA PHE A 63 10.21 1.54 9.82
C PHE A 63 9.18 2.04 10.86
N ASN A 64 8.20 2.83 10.41
CA ASN A 64 7.23 3.48 11.29
C ASN A 64 5.87 2.78 11.21
N ALA A 65 5.65 1.82 12.11
CA ALA A 65 4.41 1.04 12.17
C ALA A 65 3.18 1.87 12.58
N ASP A 66 3.37 2.97 13.33
CA ASP A 66 2.30 3.87 13.74
C ASP A 66 1.82 4.72 12.57
N ALA A 67 2.75 5.30 11.80
CA ALA A 67 2.43 6.04 10.58
C ALA A 67 1.71 5.16 9.54
N PHE A 68 2.11 3.88 9.43
CA PHE A 68 1.40 2.91 8.59
C PHE A 68 -0.04 2.68 9.07
N ALA A 69 -0.24 2.49 10.38
CA ALA A 69 -1.57 2.27 10.95
C ALA A 69 -2.48 3.50 10.77
N ASP A 70 -1.93 4.71 10.93
CA ASP A 70 -2.64 5.97 10.71
C ASP A 70 -3.07 6.12 9.24
N ALA A 71 -2.19 5.79 8.29
CA ALA A 71 -2.52 5.81 6.87
C ALA A 71 -3.67 4.84 6.53
N VAL A 72 -3.64 3.63 7.10
CA VAL A 72 -4.71 2.63 6.94
C VAL A 72 -6.03 3.13 7.53
N PHE A 73 -6.00 3.73 8.72
CA PHE A 73 -7.18 4.28 9.38
C PHE A 73 -7.81 5.43 8.58
N GLN A 74 -6.99 6.37 8.12
CA GLN A 74 -7.44 7.49 7.28
C GLN A 74 -8.05 7.01 5.96
N PHE A 75 -7.52 5.93 5.37
CA PHE A 75 -8.11 5.35 4.18
C PHE A 75 -9.43 4.62 4.47
N ASP A 76 -9.49 3.78 5.51
CA ASP A 76 -10.70 2.99 5.85
C ASP A 76 -11.91 3.85 6.24
N THR A 77 -11.67 5.01 6.85
CA THR A 77 -12.73 5.96 7.22
C THR A 77 -13.45 6.55 6.00
N ILE A 78 -12.76 6.68 4.86
CA ILE A 78 -13.31 7.25 3.62
C ILE A 78 -13.71 6.12 2.64
N SER A 79 -12.93 5.05 2.60
CA SER A 79 -13.08 3.94 1.65
C SER A 79 -12.91 2.62 2.40
N LYS A 80 -14.05 1.97 2.70
CA LYS A 80 -14.06 0.78 3.53
C LYS A 80 -13.17 -0.32 2.94
N ILE A 81 -12.23 -0.78 3.75
CA ILE A 81 -11.29 -1.83 3.38
C ILE A 81 -11.96 -3.19 3.56
N GLU A 82 -11.82 -4.04 2.54
CA GLU A 82 -12.34 -5.41 2.58
C GLU A 82 -11.54 -6.28 3.56
N PRO A 83 -12.18 -7.23 4.26
CA PRO A 83 -11.51 -8.04 5.29
C PRO A 83 -10.22 -8.74 4.81
N TRP A 84 -10.20 -9.22 3.57
CA TRP A 84 -9.02 -9.91 3.03
C TRP A 84 -7.81 -8.98 2.85
N LYS A 85 -8.03 -7.69 2.56
CA LYS A 85 -6.95 -6.68 2.46
C LYS A 85 -6.41 -6.35 3.85
N ILE A 86 -7.30 -6.28 4.85
CA ILE A 86 -6.91 -6.06 6.26
C ILE A 86 -5.91 -7.14 6.70
N THR A 87 -6.15 -8.41 6.36
CA THR A 87 -5.21 -9.49 6.68
C THR A 87 -3.81 -9.26 6.08
N LEU A 88 -3.72 -8.77 4.84
CA LEU A 88 -2.44 -8.43 4.23
C LEU A 88 -1.78 -7.22 4.90
N LEU A 89 -2.56 -6.16 5.18
CA LEU A 89 -2.06 -4.94 5.84
C LEU A 89 -1.52 -5.21 7.25
N LEU A 90 -2.16 -6.10 8.01
CA LEU A 90 -1.67 -6.54 9.31
C LEU A 90 -0.32 -7.24 9.18
N ARG A 91 -0.17 -8.15 8.21
CA ARG A 91 1.09 -8.84 7.95
C ARG A 91 2.22 -7.89 7.54
N ILE A 92 1.91 -6.86 6.75
CA ILE A 92 2.87 -5.81 6.39
C ILE A 92 3.29 -5.04 7.64
N LYS A 93 2.34 -4.62 8.49
CA LYS A 93 2.61 -3.91 9.75
C LYS A 93 3.49 -4.74 10.69
N GLU A 94 3.21 -6.03 10.86
CA GLU A 94 4.05 -6.95 11.64
C GLU A 94 5.47 -7.06 11.07
N GLY A 95 5.59 -7.02 9.73
CA GLY A 95 6.88 -6.97 9.06
C GLY A 95 7.72 -5.75 9.45
N ILE A 96 7.09 -4.58 9.54
CA ILE A 96 7.75 -3.33 9.95
C ILE A 96 8.22 -3.43 11.41
N ILE A 97 7.37 -3.91 12.33
CA ILE A 97 7.71 -4.04 13.75
C ILE A 97 8.88 -5.02 13.95
N GLY A 98 8.86 -6.17 13.27
CA GLY A 98 9.95 -7.14 13.37
C GLY A 98 11.29 -6.60 12.86
N GLU A 99 11.30 -5.67 11.91
CA GLU A 99 12.52 -5.00 11.45
C GLU A 99 13.03 -3.94 12.45
N VAL A 100 12.12 -3.26 13.17
CA VAL A 100 12.48 -2.33 14.26
C VAL A 100 13.17 -3.07 15.42
N ASP A 101 12.64 -4.22 15.82
CA ASP A 101 13.21 -5.00 16.93
C ASP A 101 14.65 -5.47 16.61
N VAL A 102 14.90 -5.91 15.37
CA VAL A 102 16.25 -6.30 14.91
C VAL A 102 17.21 -5.10 14.88
N ALA A 103 16.73 -3.91 14.52
CA ALA A 103 17.56 -2.71 14.52
C ALA A 103 17.94 -2.24 15.94
N GLN A 104 17.05 -2.42 16.92
CA GLN A 104 17.34 -2.08 18.32
C GLN A 104 18.36 -3.02 18.97
N ASP A 105 18.36 -4.31 18.63
CA ASP A 105 19.36 -5.27 19.13
C ASP A 105 20.79 -4.99 18.64
N LEU A 106 20.97 -4.15 17.61
CA LEU A 106 22.27 -3.78 17.05
C LEU A 106 22.85 -2.46 17.58
N THR A 107 22.16 -1.76 18.49
CA THR A 107 22.57 -0.45 19.03
C THR A 107 22.82 -0.51 20.54
#